data_AF-A0A7S2S852-F1
#
_entry.id   AF-A0A7S2S852-F1
#
_cell.length_a   1.000
_cell.length_b   1.000
_cell.length_c   1.000
_cell.angle_alpha   90.00
_cell.angle_beta   90.00
_cell.angle_gamma   90.00
#
_symmetry.space_group_name_H-M   'P 1'
#
loop_
_entity.id
_entity.type
_entity.pdbx_description
1 polymer ?
#
loop_
_entity_poly.entity_id
_entity_poly.type
_entity_poly.pdbx_seq_one_letter_code
_entity_poly.pdbx_strand_id
1 'polypeptide(L)'
;GDYGDALRNKTLLMLFEKPSLRTRVSLEAGMTSMGGHGIAYMTGDSPIGVKESYEDTAAVLSRMCDAVTARVKSREQIAGLANNSTIPVVNALDDYAHPMQMLADLQVMMEHKQTQDLSGVTLAFV
;
A
#
# COMPACT_ATOMS: atom_id res chain seq x y z
N GLY A 1 -10.17 -13.80 14.43
CA GLY A 1 -10.38 -14.79 13.36
C GLY A 1 -9.04 -15.38 13.01
N ASP A 2 -9.00 -16.64 12.61
CA ASP A 2 -7.78 -17.22 12.02
C ASP A 2 -7.64 -16.66 10.59
N TYR A 3 -6.64 -15.82 10.37
CA TYR A 3 -6.35 -15.20 9.07
C TYR A 3 -5.14 -15.85 8.38
N GLY A 4 -4.62 -16.96 8.90
CA GLY A 4 -3.35 -17.56 8.45
C GLY A 4 -3.29 -17.87 6.95
N ASP A 5 -4.44 -18.14 6.33
CA ASP A 5 -4.57 -18.45 4.90
C ASP A 5 -5.45 -17.45 4.13
N ALA A 6 -5.78 -16.30 4.71
CA ALA A 6 -6.72 -15.33 4.11
C ALA A 6 -6.25 -14.82 2.73
N LEU A 7 -4.94 -14.80 2.49
CA LEU A 7 -4.30 -14.39 1.24
C LEU A 7 -3.49 -15.55 0.61
N ARG A 8 -3.91 -16.79 0.83
CA ARG A 8 -3.19 -17.98 0.32
C ARG A 8 -2.94 -17.89 -1.18
N ASN A 9 -1.68 -18.01 -1.58
CA ASN A 9 -1.19 -17.91 -2.96
C ASN A 9 -1.46 -16.55 -3.64
N LYS A 10 -1.74 -15.49 -2.88
CA LYS A 10 -1.91 -14.14 -3.41
C LYS A 10 -0.60 -13.40 -3.45
N THR A 11 -0.36 -12.67 -4.55
CA THR A 11 0.84 -11.86 -4.74
C THR A 11 0.53 -10.37 -4.65
N LEU A 12 1.21 -9.69 -3.73
CA LEU A 12 1.19 -8.23 -3.61
C LEU A 12 2.48 -7.65 -4.18
N LEU A 13 2.38 -6.81 -5.21
CA LEU A 13 3.50 -5.96 -5.60
C LEU A 13 3.52 -4.69 -4.73
N MET A 14 4.71 -4.29 -4.28
CA MET A 14 4.92 -3.07 -3.51
C MET A 14 5.91 -2.16 -4.24
N LEU A 15 5.40 -1.11 -4.91
CA LEU A 15 6.19 -0.12 -5.62
C LEU A 15 6.71 0.95 -4.64
N PHE A 16 8.00 1.23 -4.68
CA PHE A 16 8.65 2.22 -3.84
C PHE A 16 9.54 3.17 -4.65
N GLU A 17 9.09 4.42 -4.82
CA GLU A 17 9.95 5.52 -5.31
C GLU A 17 10.81 6.13 -4.19
N LYS A 18 10.38 5.97 -2.93
CA LYS A 18 11.11 6.43 -1.75
C LYS A 18 11.31 5.24 -0.81
N PRO A 19 12.51 5.06 -0.24
CA PRO A 19 12.76 3.97 0.70
C PRO A 19 11.85 4.11 1.93
N SER A 20 11.35 2.98 2.43
CA SER A 20 10.58 2.91 3.67
C SER A 20 10.80 1.57 4.35
N LEU A 21 11.35 1.59 5.57
CA LEU A 21 11.51 0.38 6.37
C LEU A 21 10.16 -0.12 6.87
N ARG A 22 9.43 0.74 7.59
CA ARG A 22 8.17 0.38 8.27
C ARG A 22 7.14 -0.16 7.29
N THR A 23 6.87 0.58 6.22
CA THR A 23 5.86 0.20 5.21
C THR A 23 6.21 -1.12 4.53
N ARG A 24 7.48 -1.29 4.13
CA ARG A 24 7.93 -2.50 3.45
C ARG A 24 7.82 -3.72 4.36
N VAL A 25 8.43 -3.64 5.54
CA VAL A 25 8.48 -4.76 6.48
C VAL A 25 7.07 -5.14 6.95
N SER A 26 6.20 -4.16 7.22
CA SER A 26 4.82 -4.45 7.65
C SER A 26 4.02 -5.20 6.57
N LEU A 27 4.17 -4.81 5.30
CA LEU A 27 3.45 -5.45 4.20
C LEU A 27 4.02 -6.84 3.87
N GLU A 28 5.35 -7.00 3.81
CA GLU A 28 5.98 -8.31 3.57
C GLU A 28 5.62 -9.31 4.68
N ALA A 29 5.75 -8.89 5.95
CA ALA A 29 5.40 -9.72 7.10
C ALA A 29 3.89 -10.03 7.12
N GLY A 30 3.04 -9.05 6.83
CA GLY A 30 1.59 -9.23 6.76
C GLY A 30 1.17 -10.22 5.67
N MET A 31 1.70 -10.08 4.45
CA MET A 31 1.45 -11.02 3.35
C MET A 31 1.86 -12.45 3.73
N THR A 32 3.07 -12.61 4.26
CA THR A 32 3.59 -13.90 4.70
C THR A 32 2.70 -14.53 5.78
N SER A 33 2.27 -13.73 6.76
CA SER A 33 1.43 -14.19 7.87
C SER A 33 0.02 -14.61 7.44
N MET A 34 -0.43 -14.19 6.25
CA MET A 34 -1.72 -14.54 5.67
C MET A 34 -1.62 -15.56 4.51
N GLY A 35 -0.45 -16.20 4.35
CA GLY A 35 -0.22 -17.24 3.34
C GLY A 35 0.04 -16.72 1.92
N GLY A 36 0.24 -15.41 1.77
CA GLY A 36 0.56 -14.75 0.51
C GLY A 36 2.05 -14.43 0.37
N HIS A 37 2.38 -13.71 -0.71
CA HIS A 37 3.74 -13.30 -1.02
C HIS A 37 3.79 -11.82 -1.41
N GLY A 38 4.80 -11.09 -0.92
CA GLY A 38 5.04 -9.70 -1.24
C GLY A 38 6.30 -9.51 -2.09
N ILE A 39 6.20 -8.77 -3.19
CA ILE A 39 7.33 -8.40 -4.05
C ILE A 39 7.64 -6.92 -3.82
N ALA A 40 8.76 -6.62 -3.15
CA ALA A 40 9.23 -5.25 -3.00
C ALA A 40 10.00 -4.81 -4.25
N TYR A 41 9.49 -3.78 -4.93
CA TYR A 41 10.06 -3.24 -6.15
C TYR A 41 10.44 -1.77 -5.97
N MET A 42 11.75 -1.53 -5.85
CA MET A 42 12.31 -0.17 -5.78
C MET A 42 12.41 0.41 -7.18
N THR A 43 11.80 1.57 -7.41
CA THR A 43 11.71 2.15 -8.76
C THR A 43 12.89 3.08 -9.12
N GLY A 44 13.91 3.19 -8.26
CA GLY A 44 15.06 4.09 -8.48
C GLY A 44 15.74 3.91 -9.85
N ASP A 45 15.87 2.66 -10.30
CA ASP A 45 16.44 2.29 -11.61
C ASP A 45 15.39 1.68 -12.55
N SER A 46 14.09 1.88 -12.25
CA SER A 46 12.99 1.27 -13.00
C SER A 46 12.72 2.01 -14.32
N PRO A 47 12.27 1.29 -15.36
CA PRO A 47 11.75 1.92 -16.57
C PRO A 47 10.44 2.71 -16.34
N ILE A 48 9.72 2.48 -15.23
CA ILE A 48 8.42 3.12 -14.93
C ILE A 48 8.59 4.64 -14.81
N GLY A 49 7.78 5.39 -15.55
CA GLY A 49 7.81 6.86 -15.61
C GLY A 49 8.93 7.44 -16.50
N VAL A 50 9.78 6.60 -17.08
CA VAL A 50 10.87 7.01 -17.99
C VAL A 50 10.70 6.39 -19.39
N LYS A 51 10.59 5.06 -19.45
CA LYS A 51 10.40 4.27 -20.67
C LYS A 51 9.02 3.60 -20.73
N GLU A 52 8.43 3.33 -19.58
CA GLU A 52 7.11 2.72 -19.44
C GLU A 52 6.17 3.71 -18.77
N SER A 53 4.96 3.86 -19.31
CA SER A 53 3.93 4.69 -18.70
C SER A 53 3.38 4.01 -17.44
N TYR A 54 2.77 4.78 -16.54
CA TYR A 54 2.12 4.23 -15.36
C TYR A 54 0.90 3.38 -15.74
N GLU A 55 0.26 3.73 -16.85
CA GLU A 55 -0.87 3.05 -17.46
C GLU A 55 -0.48 1.67 -18.02
N ASP A 56 0.61 1.60 -18.78
CA ASP A 56 1.14 0.33 -19.31
C ASP A 56 1.60 -0.58 -18.17
N THR A 57 2.29 0.01 -17.19
CA THR A 57 2.71 -0.69 -15.98
C THR A 57 1.51 -1.30 -15.25
N ALA A 58 0.46 -0.51 -15.03
CA ALA A 58 -0.77 -0.97 -14.37
C ALA A 58 -1.42 -2.16 -15.11
N ALA A 59 -1.46 -2.12 -16.44
CA ALA A 59 -2.02 -3.20 -17.26
C ALA A 59 -1.20 -4.49 -17.18
N VAL A 60 0.13 -4.39 -17.11
CA VAL A 60 1.02 -5.56 -16.92
C VAL A 60 0.85 -6.15 -15.53
N LEU A 61 0.91 -5.32 -14.49
CA LEU A 61 0.80 -5.76 -13.10
C LEU A 61 -0.55 -6.42 -12.80
N SER A 62 -1.62 -5.92 -13.41
CA SER A 62 -2.97 -6.49 -13.31
C SER A 62 -3.08 -7.94 -13.78
N ARG A 63 -2.14 -8.41 -14.61
CA ARG A 63 -2.08 -9.80 -15.09
C ARG A 63 -1.13 -10.70 -14.29
N MET A 64 -0.27 -10.12 -13.47
CA MET A 64 0.81 -10.84 -12.78
C MET A 64 0.66 -10.87 -11.25
N CYS A 65 -0.14 -9.95 -10.70
CA CYS A 65 -0.31 -9.78 -9.25
C CYS A 65 -1.80 -9.76 -8.89
N ASP A 66 -2.10 -9.97 -7.61
CA ASP A 66 -3.47 -9.89 -7.07
C ASP A 66 -3.78 -8.51 -6.49
N ALA A 67 -2.76 -7.74 -6.11
CA ALA A 67 -2.88 -6.37 -5.65
C ALA A 67 -1.57 -5.60 -5.83
N VAL A 68 -1.67 -4.26 -5.82
CA VAL A 68 -0.52 -3.35 -5.82
C VAL A 68 -0.62 -2.41 -4.64
N THR A 69 0.49 -2.18 -3.96
CA THR A 69 0.69 -1.02 -3.09
C THR A 69 1.73 -0.11 -3.73
N ALA A 70 1.54 1.19 -3.62
CA ALA A 70 2.42 2.16 -4.27
C ALA A 70 2.76 3.32 -3.34
N ARG A 71 4.06 3.53 -3.11
CA ARG A 71 4.64 4.68 -2.43
C ARG A 71 5.37 5.52 -3.47
N VAL A 72 4.76 6.62 -3.88
CA VAL A 72 5.15 7.41 -5.05
C VAL A 72 5.36 8.88 -4.65
N LYS A 73 5.84 9.70 -5.60
CA LYS A 73 6.07 11.13 -5.37
C LYS A 73 4.82 11.98 -5.58
N SER A 74 3.87 11.58 -6.42
CA SER A 74 2.67 12.37 -6.70
C SER A 74 1.38 11.56 -6.73
N ARG A 75 0.28 12.19 -6.34
CA ARG A 75 -1.06 11.58 -6.33
C ARG A 75 -1.54 11.18 -7.73
N GLU A 76 -1.09 11.88 -8.78
CA GLU A 76 -1.40 11.54 -10.17
C GLU A 76 -0.83 10.18 -10.56
N GLN A 77 0.32 9.79 -10.03
CA GLN A 77 0.91 8.47 -10.28
C GLN A 77 0.06 7.36 -9.65
N ILE A 78 -0.48 7.57 -8.44
CA ILE A 78 -1.47 6.66 -7.84
C ILE A 78 -2.73 6.59 -8.70
N ALA A 79 -3.26 7.73 -9.14
CA ALA A 79 -4.46 7.77 -9.97
C ALA A 79 -4.25 7.06 -11.32
N GLY A 80 -3.09 7.24 -11.96
CA GLY A 80 -2.70 6.54 -13.17
C GLY A 80 -2.66 5.02 -12.98
N LEU A 81 -2.07 4.55 -11.88
CA LEU A 81 -2.08 3.13 -11.52
C LEU A 81 -3.52 2.62 -11.29
N ALA A 82 -4.31 3.32 -10.48
CA ALA A 82 -5.64 2.89 -10.07
C ALA A 82 -6.64 2.87 -11.24
N ASN A 83 -6.63 3.90 -12.09
CA ASN A 83 -7.56 4.02 -13.22
C ASN A 83 -7.30 2.99 -14.34
N ASN A 84 -6.08 2.43 -14.39
CA ASN A 84 -5.64 1.52 -15.45
C ASN A 84 -5.37 0.09 -14.92
N SER A 85 -5.62 -0.17 -13.63
CA SER A 85 -5.50 -1.50 -13.04
C SER A 85 -6.85 -2.19 -12.94
N THR A 86 -6.88 -3.51 -13.16
CA THR A 86 -8.06 -4.34 -12.87
C THR A 86 -7.98 -5.03 -11.51
N ILE A 87 -6.90 -4.79 -10.76
CA ILE A 87 -6.64 -5.29 -9.40
C ILE A 87 -6.60 -4.14 -8.40
N PRO A 88 -6.82 -4.38 -7.09
CA PRO A 88 -6.76 -3.34 -6.08
C PRO A 88 -5.41 -2.61 -6.04
N VAL A 89 -5.47 -1.28 -6.01
CA VAL A 89 -4.31 -0.40 -5.82
C VAL A 89 -4.46 0.33 -4.49
N VAL A 90 -3.48 0.17 -3.61
CA VAL A 90 -3.45 0.78 -2.27
C VAL A 90 -2.37 1.85 -2.24
N ASN A 91 -2.77 3.09 -1.95
CA ASN A 91 -1.85 4.20 -1.75
C ASN A 91 -1.06 4.01 -0.44
N ALA A 92 0.24 3.77 -0.57
CA ALA A 92 1.11 3.61 0.58
C ALA A 92 1.70 4.93 1.07
N LEU A 93 1.84 5.94 0.21
CA LEU A 93 2.13 7.36 0.47
C LEU A 93 2.28 8.06 -0.88
N ASP A 94 1.70 9.25 -1.01
CA ASP A 94 1.97 10.22 -2.08
C ASP A 94 2.30 11.61 -1.49
N ASP A 95 2.27 12.67 -2.30
CA ASP A 95 2.47 14.05 -1.87
C ASP A 95 1.28 14.67 -1.14
N TYR A 96 0.11 14.02 -1.16
CA TYR A 96 -1.12 14.53 -0.57
C TYR A 96 -1.47 13.83 0.74
N ALA A 97 -1.31 12.51 0.83
CA ALA A 97 -1.76 11.70 1.95
C ALA A 97 -0.89 10.47 2.21
N HIS A 98 -1.00 9.96 3.44
CA HIS A 98 -0.43 8.68 3.86
C HIS A 98 -1.52 7.82 4.53
N PRO A 99 -2.49 7.28 3.76
CA PRO A 99 -3.69 6.67 4.33
C PRO A 99 -3.39 5.42 5.16
N MET A 100 -2.37 4.63 4.81
CA MET A 100 -1.97 3.48 5.64
C MET A 100 -1.46 3.88 7.03
N GLN A 101 -0.74 5.01 7.14
CA GLN A 101 -0.32 5.53 8.44
C GLN A 101 -1.54 6.04 9.22
N MET A 102 -2.45 6.76 8.55
CA MET A 102 -3.69 7.22 9.20
C MET A 102 -4.50 6.05 9.77
N LEU A 103 -4.62 4.94 9.05
CA LEU A 103 -5.31 3.74 9.56
C LEU A 103 -4.60 3.14 10.78
N ALA A 104 -3.26 3.08 10.76
CA ALA A 104 -2.48 2.61 11.90
C ALA A 104 -2.66 3.53 13.13
N ASP A 105 -2.65 4.85 12.93
CA ASP A 105 -2.83 5.84 14.00
C ASP A 105 -4.24 5.75 14.61
N LEU A 106 -5.27 5.60 13.77
CA LEU A 106 -6.65 5.40 14.22
C LEU A 106 -6.80 4.10 15.03
N GLN A 107 -6.17 3.01 14.58
CA GLN A 107 -6.16 1.74 15.31
C GLN A 107 -5.55 1.92 16.71
N VAL A 108 -4.38 2.58 16.79
CA VAL A 108 -3.72 2.86 18.07
C VAL A 108 -4.59 3.75 18.97
N MET A 109 -5.26 4.75 18.41
CA MET A 109 -6.19 5.59 19.17
C MET A 109 -7.35 4.78 19.75
N MET A 110 -7.97 3.90 18.94
CA MET A 110 -9.06 3.02 19.39
C MET A 110 -8.62 2.09 20.52
N GLU A 111 -7.43 1.49 20.40
CA GLU A 111 -6.84 0.63 21.42
C GLU A 111 -6.56 1.40 22.72
N HIS A 112 -5.94 2.58 22.61
CA HIS A 112 -5.57 3.38 23.78
C HIS A 112 -6.77 4.01 24.49
N LYS A 113 -7.80 4.42 23.74
CA LYS A 113 -9.05 4.94 24.29
C LYS A 113 -10.05 3.84 24.66
N GLN A 114 -9.74 2.58 24.35
CA GLN A 114 -10.59 1.42 24.60
C GLN A 114 -12.01 1.58 24.03
N THR A 115 -12.11 2.19 22.84
CA THR A 115 -13.38 2.47 22.15
C THR A 115 -13.22 2.29 20.65
N GLN A 116 -14.28 1.84 19.98
CA GLN A 116 -14.36 1.84 18.52
C GLN A 116 -14.94 3.15 17.96
N ASP A 117 -15.55 3.97 18.82
CA ASP A 117 -16.06 5.29 18.47
C ASP A 117 -15.07 6.34 18.95
N LEU A 118 -14.40 6.98 17.98
CA LEU A 118 -13.49 8.10 18.22
C LEU A 118 -14.21 9.46 18.18
N SER A 119 -15.54 9.48 18.04
CA SER A 119 -16.33 10.71 18.14
C SER A 119 -16.08 11.41 19.48
N GLY A 120 -15.72 12.69 19.44
CA GLY A 120 -15.39 13.47 20.62
C GLY A 120 -13.95 13.30 21.13
N VAL A 121 -13.12 12.46 20.51
CA VAL A 121 -11.69 12.41 20.79
C VAL A 121 -10.99 13.59 20.10
N THR A 122 -10.34 14.43 20.90
CA THR A 122 -9.51 15.53 20.37
C THR A 122 -8.14 15.01 19.96
N LEU A 123 -7.77 15.23 18.70
CA LEU A 123 -6.43 14.97 18.15
C LEU A 123 -5.78 16.30 17.80
N ALA A 124 -4.50 16.46 18.12
CA ALA A 124 -3.69 17.59 17.71
C ALA A 124 -2.47 17.09 16.92
N PHE A 125 -2.21 17.72 15.77
CA PHE A 125 -0.96 17.56 15.01
C PHE A 125 -0.16 18.86 15.19
N VAL A 126 1.05 18.76 15.74
CA VAL A 126 1.90 19.90 16.11
C VAL A 126 3.10 19.96 15.18
#